data_AF-A0A9D6MFQ1-F1
#
_entry.id   AF-A0A9D6MFQ1-F1
#
_cell.length_a   1.000
_cell.length_b   1.000
_cell.length_c   1.000
_cell.angle_alpha   90.00
_cell.angle_beta   90.00
_cell.angle_gamma   90.00
#
_symmetry.space_group_name_H-M   'P 1'
#
loop_
_entity.id
_entity.type
_entity.pdbx_description
1 polymer ?
#
loop_
_entity_poly.entity_id
_entity_poly.type
_entity_poly.pdbx_seq_one_letter_code
_entity_poly.pdbx_strand_id
1 'polypeptide(L)'
;MFGSMAKNTDRIESDVDIVIVGGDLPDNLSQRLRLVGELKFGIPVSIDAFPYTEAEFERMLDNLHVTALDCLYEGVPLHGKEYFDRLLPKFEAYVARGLRRDKIAWYFEKKKAE
;
A
#
# COMPACT_ATOMS: atom_id res chain seq x y z
N MET A 1 -4.43 -2.59 5.02
CA MET A 1 -4.93 -3.60 4.07
C MET A 1 -5.28 -2.89 2.78
N PHE A 2 -5.01 -3.49 1.62
CA PHE A 2 -5.40 -2.93 0.32
C PHE A 2 -5.96 -4.06 -0.57
N GLY A 3 -6.20 -3.82 -1.86
CA GLY A 3 -6.63 -4.87 -2.77
C GLY A 3 -8.12 -5.19 -2.70
N SER A 4 -8.50 -6.40 -3.12
CA SER A 4 -9.91 -6.80 -3.28
C SER A 4 -10.70 -6.75 -1.97
N MET A 5 -10.07 -7.19 -0.86
CA MET A 5 -10.63 -7.15 0.49
C MET A 5 -10.96 -5.72 0.94
N ALA A 6 -10.05 -4.77 0.69
CA ALA A 6 -10.26 -3.37 1.05
C ALA A 6 -11.38 -2.71 0.22
N LYS A 7 -11.59 -3.20 -1.00
CA LYS A 7 -12.67 -2.78 -1.92
C LYS A 7 -14.00 -3.51 -1.71
N ASN A 8 -14.08 -4.53 -0.86
CA ASN A 8 -15.23 -5.45 -0.76
C ASN A 8 -15.59 -6.09 -2.13
N THR A 9 -14.57 -6.49 -2.88
CA THR A 9 -14.70 -7.17 -4.19
C THR A 9 -14.04 -8.56 -4.19
N ASP A 10 -13.69 -9.04 -3.00
CA ASP A 10 -13.08 -10.33 -2.74
C ASP A 10 -14.03 -11.49 -3.02
N ARG A 11 -13.41 -12.65 -3.22
CA ARG A 11 -14.04 -13.95 -3.42
C ARG A 11 -13.43 -14.94 -2.44
N ILE A 12 -14.01 -16.13 -2.31
CA ILE A 12 -13.52 -17.18 -1.40
C ILE A 12 -12.04 -17.51 -1.64
N GLU A 13 -11.58 -17.42 -2.89
CA GLU A 13 -10.20 -17.66 -3.31
C GLU A 13 -9.27 -16.45 -3.18
N SER A 14 -9.73 -15.31 -2.68
CA SER A 14 -8.92 -14.09 -2.61
C SER A 14 -7.88 -14.15 -1.49
N ASP A 15 -6.68 -13.70 -1.79
CA ASP A 15 -5.64 -13.43 -0.80
C ASP A 15 -5.94 -12.14 -0.03
N VAL A 16 -5.41 -12.03 1.19
CA VAL A 16 -5.47 -10.80 1.99
C VAL A 16 -4.17 -10.01 1.84
N ASP A 17 -4.24 -8.88 1.15
CA ASP A 17 -3.11 -7.99 0.91
C ASP A 17 -2.87 -7.01 2.07
N ILE A 18 -1.72 -7.12 2.73
CA ILE A 18 -1.34 -6.31 3.88
C ILE A 18 0.00 -5.63 3.64
N VAL A 19 0.01 -4.30 3.55
CA VAL A 19 1.23 -3.53 3.76
C VAL A 19 1.45 -3.35 5.26
N ILE A 20 2.65 -3.70 5.72
CA ILE A 20 3.12 -3.49 7.09
C ILE A 20 4.19 -2.40 7.02
N VAL A 21 3.94 -1.26 7.66
CA VAL A 21 4.91 -0.17 7.74
C VAL A 21 5.33 0.02 9.18
N GLY A 22 6.64 -0.03 9.47
CA GLY A 22 7.14 0.18 10.84
C GLY A 22 8.58 0.67 10.87
N GLY A 23 8.87 1.56 11.83
CA GLY A 23 10.22 2.13 12.03
C GLY A 23 11.25 1.14 12.58
N ASP A 24 10.83 0.17 13.40
CA ASP A 24 11.72 -0.79 14.09
C ASP A 24 11.88 -2.14 13.35
N LEU A 25 11.50 -2.21 12.08
CA LEU A 25 11.71 -3.43 11.30
C LEU A 25 13.20 -3.61 10.97
N PRO A 26 13.71 -4.86 10.91
CA PRO A 26 15.08 -5.11 10.47
C PRO A 26 15.38 -4.43 9.12
N ASP A 27 16.54 -3.80 8.97
CA ASP A 27 16.94 -3.15 7.71
C ASP A 27 17.02 -4.13 6.54
N ASN A 28 17.28 -5.41 6.84
CA ASN A 28 17.39 -6.46 5.84
C ASN A 28 16.00 -6.99 5.42
N LEU A 29 15.64 -6.78 4.15
CA LEU A 29 14.38 -7.25 3.57
C LEU A 29 14.13 -8.75 3.74
N SER A 30 15.15 -9.61 3.57
CA SER A 30 14.95 -11.06 3.69
C SER A 30 14.62 -11.47 5.13
N GLN A 31 15.18 -10.78 6.12
CA GLN A 31 14.82 -10.98 7.53
C GLN A 31 13.39 -10.53 7.80
N ARG A 32 12.96 -9.38 7.25
CA ARG A 32 11.56 -8.93 7.37
C ARG A 32 10.58 -9.91 6.74
N LEU A 33 10.87 -10.37 5.52
CA LEU A 33 10.05 -11.37 4.82
C LEU A 33 9.96 -12.67 5.62
N ARG A 34 11.06 -13.12 6.22
CA ARG A 34 11.07 -14.30 7.08
C ARG A 34 10.19 -14.12 8.31
N LEU A 35 10.31 -13.01 9.04
CA LEU A 35 9.47 -12.71 10.21
C LEU A 35 7.99 -12.75 9.87
N VAL A 36 7.61 -12.09 8.78
CA VAL A 36 6.24 -12.06 8.29
C VAL A 36 5.77 -13.44 7.84
N GLY A 37 6.63 -14.22 7.20
CA GLY A 37 6.34 -15.61 6.80
C GLY A 37 6.10 -16.54 7.99
N GLU A 38 6.89 -16.40 9.05
CA GLU A 38 6.72 -17.18 10.29
C GLU A 38 5.39 -16.85 10.98
N LEU A 39 4.96 -15.58 10.99
CA LEU A 39 3.68 -15.16 11.56
C LEU A 39 2.46 -15.69 10.78
N LYS A 40 2.62 -15.97 9.48
CA LYS A 40 1.57 -16.54 8.64
C LYS A 40 1.40 -18.05 8.81
N PHE A 41 2.38 -18.71 9.42
CA PHE A 41 2.37 -20.17 9.53
C PHE A 41 1.17 -20.64 10.35
N GLY A 42 0.34 -21.51 9.76
CA GLY A 42 -0.86 -22.06 10.40
C GLY A 42 -2.12 -21.20 10.27
N ILE A 43 -2.06 -20.05 9.59
CA ILE A 43 -3.25 -19.26 9.25
C ILE A 43 -3.91 -19.91 8.03
N PRO A 44 -5.22 -20.27 8.08
CA PRO A 44 -5.90 -20.95 6.97
C PRO A 44 -6.25 -20.03 5.80
N VAL A 45 -5.95 -18.74 5.92
CA VAL A 45 -6.16 -17.71 4.91
C VAL A 45 -4.82 -17.35 4.30
N SER A 46 -4.79 -17.26 2.97
CA SER A 46 -3.61 -16.77 2.25
C SER A 46 -3.46 -15.26 2.49
N ILE A 47 -2.34 -14.88 3.09
CA ILE A 47 -2.01 -13.49 3.36
C ILE A 47 -0.77 -13.15 2.56
N ASP A 48 -0.86 -12.15 1.70
CA ASP A 48 0.28 -11.51 1.07
C ASP A 48 0.65 -10.26 1.85
N ALA A 49 1.89 -10.21 2.33
CA ALA A 49 2.30 -9.15 3.24
C ALA A 49 3.63 -8.56 2.86
N PHE A 50 3.66 -7.24 2.82
CA PHE A 50 4.73 -6.43 2.27
C PHE A 50 5.32 -5.57 3.38
N PRO A 51 6.46 -5.99 3.98
CA PRO A 51 7.06 -5.26 5.09
C PRO A 51 8.02 -4.17 4.62
N TYR A 52 7.65 -2.92 4.88
CA TYR A 52 8.46 -1.74 4.58
C TYR A 52 8.78 -0.96 5.86
N THR A 53 9.95 -0.34 5.89
CA THR A 53 10.22 0.76 6.82
C THR A 53 9.39 1.99 6.45
N GLU A 54 9.20 2.92 7.39
CA GLU A 54 8.55 4.21 7.08
C GLU A 54 9.28 4.94 5.95
N ALA A 55 10.61 5.01 6.01
CA ALA A 55 11.43 5.65 4.99
C ALA A 55 11.31 4.99 3.59
N GLU A 56 11.21 3.66 3.52
CA GLU A 56 10.96 2.96 2.27
C GLU A 56 9.57 3.28 1.72
N PHE A 57 8.53 3.24 2.56
CA PHE A 57 7.16 3.48 2.11
C PHE A 57 6.93 4.93 1.69
N GLU A 58 7.47 5.90 2.43
CA GLU A 58 7.41 7.32 2.05
C GLU A 58 8.15 7.59 0.73
N ARG A 59 9.30 6.96 0.52
CA ARG A 59 10.04 7.02 -0.75
C ARG A 59 9.29 6.34 -1.90
N MET A 60 8.57 5.25 -1.62
CA MET A 60 7.68 4.62 -2.62
C MET A 60 6.56 5.58 -3.04
N LEU A 61 5.96 6.29 -2.08
CA LEU A 61 4.96 7.32 -2.38
C LEU A 61 5.55 8.47 -3.19
N ASP A 62 6.77 8.92 -2.87
CA ASP A 62 7.47 9.95 -3.65
C ASP A 62 7.73 9.54 -5.10
N ASN A 63 8.04 8.28 -5.32
CA ASN A 63 8.27 7.73 -6.64
C ASN A 63 6.98 7.26 -7.34
N LEU A 64 5.80 7.55 -6.77
CA LEU A 64 4.50 7.17 -7.32
C LEU A 64 4.37 5.65 -7.53
N HIS A 65 4.98 4.88 -6.63
CA HIS A 65 4.95 3.43 -6.69
C HIS A 65 3.51 2.92 -6.50
N VAL A 66 3.05 2.04 -7.38
CA VAL A 66 1.66 1.56 -7.44
C VAL A 66 1.16 1.04 -6.10
N THR A 67 1.94 0.22 -5.39
CA THR A 67 1.58 -0.28 -4.05
C THR A 67 1.26 0.83 -3.05
N ALA A 68 2.07 1.89 -3.00
CA ALA A 68 1.85 3.00 -2.07
C ALA A 68 0.61 3.82 -2.48
N LEU A 69 0.43 4.04 -3.78
CA LEU A 69 -0.75 4.75 -4.30
C LEU A 69 -2.04 3.97 -4.05
N ASP A 70 -2.07 2.67 -4.35
CA ASP A 70 -3.23 1.81 -4.10
C ASP A 70 -3.53 1.73 -2.60
N CYS A 71 -2.51 1.65 -1.73
CA CYS A 71 -2.72 1.69 -0.29
C CYS A 71 -3.40 2.98 0.18
N LEU A 72 -3.02 4.15 -0.35
CA LEU A 72 -3.62 5.43 0.06
C LEU A 72 -4.96 5.71 -0.63
N TYR A 73 -5.20 5.10 -1.79
CA TYR A 73 -6.43 5.30 -2.55
C TYR A 73 -7.59 4.41 -2.09
N GLU A 74 -7.35 3.11 -1.91
CA GLU A 74 -8.38 2.12 -1.58
C GLU A 74 -8.09 1.38 -0.26
N GLY A 75 -6.94 1.64 0.37
CA GLY A 75 -6.54 0.90 1.56
C GLY A 75 -7.32 1.29 2.81
N VAL A 76 -7.54 0.29 3.66
CA VAL A 76 -8.14 0.44 4.99
C VAL A 76 -7.03 0.30 6.04
N PRO A 77 -6.79 1.31 6.90
CA PRO A 77 -5.83 1.21 7.99
C PRO A 77 -6.36 0.21 9.03
N LEU A 78 -5.58 -0.85 9.27
CA LEU A 78 -5.88 -1.84 10.34
C LEU A 78 -5.28 -1.41 11.68
N HIS A 79 -4.15 -0.72 11.64
CA HIS A 79 -3.42 -0.16 12.78
C HIS A 79 -2.63 1.08 12.33
N GLY A 80 -2.28 1.98 13.26
CA GLY A 80 -1.49 3.17 12.97
C GLY A 80 -2.18 4.16 12.03
N LYS A 81 -3.47 4.45 12.26
CA LYS A 81 -4.26 5.36 11.41
C LYS A 81 -3.62 6.74 11.32
N GLU A 82 -2.98 7.20 12.39
CA GLU A 82 -2.28 8.47 12.45
C GLU A 82 -1.14 8.57 11.44
N TYR A 83 -0.39 7.47 11.25
CA TYR A 83 0.64 7.39 10.21
C TYR A 83 0.02 7.45 8.81
N PHE A 84 -1.06 6.70 8.58
CA PHE A 84 -1.78 6.69 7.32
C PHE A 84 -2.33 8.09 6.96
N ASP A 85 -3.00 8.75 7.92
CA ASP A 85 -3.57 10.08 7.76
C ASP A 85 -2.50 11.14 7.49
N ARG A 86 -1.28 10.96 8.01
CA ARG A 86 -0.14 11.85 7.74
C ARG A 86 0.31 11.83 6.27
N LEU A 87 0.17 10.68 5.59
CA LEU A 87 0.56 10.52 4.19
C LEU A 87 -0.53 10.95 3.20
N LEU A 88 -1.78 10.96 3.64
CA LEU A 88 -2.93 11.24 2.78
C LEU A 88 -2.86 12.62 2.10
N PRO A 89 -2.50 13.74 2.77
CA PRO A 89 -2.39 15.05 2.12
C PRO A 89 -1.38 15.07 0.96
N LYS A 90 -0.29 14.29 1.07
CA LYS A 90 0.73 14.19 0.02
C LYS A 90 0.19 13.44 -1.20
N PHE A 91 -0.54 12.36 -0.97
CA PHE A 91 -1.25 11.65 -2.03
C PHE A 91 -2.31 12.53 -2.71
N GLU A 92 -3.13 13.23 -1.92
CA GLU A 92 -4.14 14.16 -2.43
C GLU A 92 -3.53 15.30 -3.26
N ALA A 93 -2.33 15.79 -2.88
CA ALA A 93 -1.60 16.76 -3.67
C ALA A 93 -1.20 16.22 -5.06
N TYR A 94 -0.85 14.93 -5.18
CA TYR A 94 -0.62 14.31 -6.50
C TYR A 94 -1.91 14.20 -7.30
N VAL A 95 -3.02 13.81 -6.68
CA VAL A 95 -4.35 13.77 -7.33
C VAL A 95 -4.77 15.15 -7.83
N ALA A 96 -4.58 16.19 -7.03
CA ALA A 96 -4.86 17.58 -7.39
C ALA A 96 -3.98 18.06 -8.57
N ARG A 97 -2.76 17.54 -8.68
CA ARG A 97 -1.84 17.79 -9.82
C ARG A 97 -2.19 17.01 -11.09
N GLY A 98 -3.23 16.18 -11.06
CA GLY A 98 -3.71 15.42 -12.22
C GLY A 98 -3.34 13.94 -12.19
N LEU A 99 -2.87 13.40 -11.06
CA LEU A 99 -2.73 11.95 -10.92
C LEU A 99 -4.12 11.30 -10.99
N ARG A 100 -4.25 10.26 -11.80
CA ARG A 100 -5.46 9.48 -12.04
C ARG A 100 -5.12 8.00 -12.02
N ARG A 101 -6.13 7.18 -11.77
CA ARG A 101 -6.07 5.72 -11.84
C ARG A 101 -7.06 5.23 -12.89
N ASP A 102 -6.64 4.32 -13.77
CA ASP A 102 -7.55 3.52 -14.59
C ASP A 102 -7.65 2.09 -14.04
N LYS A 103 -7.99 1.12 -14.89
CA LYS A 103 -8.13 -0.29 -14.47
C LYS A 103 -6.79 -0.98 -14.18
N ILE A 104 -5.69 -0.52 -14.76
CA ILE A 104 -4.41 -1.24 -14.75
C ILE A 104 -3.22 -0.37 -14.33
N ALA A 105 -3.37 0.96 -14.31
CA ALA A 105 -2.26 1.86 -14.09
C ALA A 105 -2.67 3.19 -13.43
N TRP A 106 -1.65 3.84 -12.89
CA TRP A 106 -1.66 5.23 -12.47
C TRP A 106 -0.99 6.10 -13.53
N TYR A 107 -1.54 7.28 -13.82
CA TYR A 107 -1.00 8.20 -14.82
C TYR A 107 -1.32 9.65 -14.48
N PHE A 108 -0.55 10.59 -15.02
CA PHE A 108 -0.92 12.01 -15.00
C PHE A 108 -1.74 12.37 -16.24
N GLU A 109 -2.89 12.98 -16.02
CA GLU A 109 -3.71 13.53 -17.09
C GLU A 109 -2.97 14.70 -17.77
N LYS A 110 -2.81 14.64 -19.10
CA LYS A 110 -2.22 15.74 -19.85
C LYS A 110 -3.16 16.94 -19.77
N LYS A 111 -2.66 18.09 -19.31
CA LYS A 111 -3.38 19.36 -19.49
C LYS A 111 -3.58 19.58 -21.00
N LYS A 112 -4.83 19.82 -21.42
CA LYS A 112 -5.08 20.29 -22.79
C LYS A 112 -4.29 21.60 -22.95
N ALA A 113 -3.43 21.66 -23.96
CA ALA A 113 -2.85 22.93 -24.36
C ALA A 113 -4.00 23.80 -24.90
N GLU A 114 -4.19 24.96 -24.27
CA GLU A 114 -5.07 26.03 -24.78
C GLU A 114 -4.42 26.74 -25.97
#